data_AF-W1I6D0-F1
#
_entry.id   AF-W1I6D0-F1
#
_cell.length_a   1.000
_cell.length_b   1.000
_cell.length_c   1.000
_cell.angle_alpha   90.00
_cell.angle_beta   90.00
_cell.angle_gamma   90.00
#
_symmetry.space_group_name_H-M   'P 1'
#
loop_
_entity.id
_entity.type
_entity.pdbx_description
1 polymer ?
#
loop_
_entity_poly.entity_id
_entity_poly.type
_entity_poly.pdbx_seq_one_letter_code
_entity_poly.pdbx_strand_id
1 'polypeptide(L)' 'MAGPDLIKKLQDHVKHETAPYKYPRIIEFVDELPKTISGKIRRVEIREKDNKKK' A
#
# COMPACT_ATOMS: atom_id res chain seq x y z
N MET A 1 8.66 -3.22 -14.55
CA MET A 1 8.28 -2.00 -13.81
C MET A 1 6.78 -1.99 -13.66
N ALA A 2 6.25 -1.97 -12.43
CA ALA A 2 4.82 -1.86 -12.19
C ALA A 2 4.34 -0.49 -12.72
N GLY A 3 3.68 -0.50 -13.87
CA GLY A 3 3.21 0.72 -14.53
C GLY A 3 1.92 1.27 -13.92
N PRO A 4 1.52 2.50 -14.29
CA PRO A 4 0.28 3.14 -13.82
C PRO A 4 -0.99 2.32 -14.11
N ASP A 5 -0.96 1.48 -15.16
CA ASP A 5 -2.04 0.55 -15.49
C ASP A 5 -2.31 -0.49 -14.39
N LEU A 6 -1.25 -0.98 -13.74
CA LEU A 6 -1.37 -1.98 -12.68
C LEU A 6 -2.01 -1.38 -11.42
N ILE A 7 -1.67 -0.12 -11.09
CA ILE A 7 -2.29 0.61 -9.97
C ILE A 7 -3.79 0.72 -10.21
N LYS A 8 -4.20 1.12 -11.41
CA LYS A 8 -5.61 1.28 -11.75
C LYS A 8 -6.36 -0.05 -11.65
N LYS A 9 -5.79 -1.13 -12.18
CA LYS A 9 -6.35 -2.49 -12.06
C LYS A 9 -6.54 -2.92 -10.61
N LEU A 10 -5.54 -2.70 -9.75
CA LEU A 10 -5.64 -3.03 -8.32
C LEU A 10 -6.71 -2.19 -7.61
N GLN A 11 -6.79 -0.90 -7.93
CA GLN A 11 -7.82 -0.02 -7.36
C GLN A 11 -9.23 -0.44 -7.79
N ASP A 12 -9.45 -0.72 -9.07
CA ASP A 12 -10.74 -1.19 -9.59
C ASP A 12 -11.14 -2.54 -8.97
N HIS A 13 -10.20 -3.46 -8.84
CA HIS A 13 -10.44 -4.75 -8.19
C HIS A 13 -10.90 -4.58 -6.74
N VAL A 14 -10.17 -3.81 -5.93
CA VAL A 14 -10.54 -3.59 -4.51
C VAL A 14 -11.84 -2.79 -4.38
N LYS A 15 -12.13 -1.86 -5.29
CA LYS A 15 -13.41 -1.14 -5.32
C LYS A 15 -14.59 -2.05 -5.63
N HIS A 16 -14.39 -3.10 -6.43
CA HIS A 16 -15.44 -4.06 -6.75
C HIS A 16 -15.65 -5.06 -5.62
N GLU A 17 -14.57 -5.53 -4.98
CA GLU A 17 -14.66 -6.51 -3.88
C GLU A 17 -15.06 -5.91 -2.54
N THR A 18 -14.74 -4.64 -2.30
CA THR A 18 -14.95 -3.99 -1.00
C THR A 18 -15.82 -2.75 -1.12
N ALA A 19 -16.39 -2.32 0.01
CA ALA A 19 -17.23 -1.14 0.03
C ALA A 19 -16.45 0.13 -0.42
N PRO A 20 -17.11 1.12 -1.03
CA PRO A 20 -16.47 2.31 -1.62
C PRO A 20 -15.67 3.19 -0.66
N TYR A 21 -15.71 2.96 0.65
CA TYR A 21 -14.92 3.73 1.62
C TYR A 21 -13.63 3.00 2.04
N LYS A 22 -13.50 1.71 1.72
CA LYS A 22 -12.38 0.87 2.16
C LYS A 22 -11.27 0.73 1.11
N TYR A 23 -11.48 1.26 -0.10
CA TYR A 23 -10.50 1.18 -1.17
C TYR A 23 -9.23 2.01 -0.85
N PRO A 24 -8.05 1.51 -1.23
CA PRO A 24 -6.79 2.23 -1.06
C PRO A 24 -6.71 3.40 -2.03
N ARG A 25 -6.48 4.61 -1.49
CA ARG A 25 -6.30 5.84 -2.29
C ARG A 25 -4.89 5.97 -2.86
N ILE A 26 -3.90 5.42 -2.15
CA ILE A 26 -2.48 5.46 -2.49
C ILE A 26 -1.99 4.03 -2.56
N ILE A 27 -1.31 3.67 -3.65
CA ILE A 27 -0.65 2.38 -3.83
C ILE A 27 0.79 2.68 -4.22
N GLU A 28 1.73 2.33 -3.34
CA GLU A 28 3.16 2.42 -3.61
C GLU A 28 3.75 1.01 -3.66
N PHE A 29 4.48 0.71 -4.72
CA PHE A 29 5.26 -0.51 -4.81
C PHE A 29 6.62 -0.27 -4.16
N VAL A 30 6.96 -1.13 -3.20
CA VAL A 30 8.25 -1.12 -2.52
C VAL A 30 8.90 -2.49 -2.68
N ASP A 31 10.21 -2.54 -2.83
CA ASP A 31 10.95 -3.80 -2.94
C ASP A 31 10.84 -4.65 -1.67
N GLU A 32 10.80 -3.99 -0.50
CA GLU A 32 10.66 -4.68 0.78
C GLU A 32 9.78 -3.90 1.77
N LEU A 33 8.97 -4.65 2.53
CA LEU A 33 8.21 -4.13 3.65
C LEU A 33 9.05 -4.14 4.92
N PRO A 34 9.06 -3.05 5.72
CA PRO A 34 9.77 -3.04 6.99
C PRO A 34 9.17 -4.09 7.91
N LYS A 35 9.97 -5.07 8.32
CA LYS A 35 9.58 -6.18 9.19
C LYS A 35 10.45 -6.20 10.44
N THR A 36 9.92 -6.74 11.53
CA THR A 36 10.72 -7.06 12.71
C THR A 36 11.58 -8.29 12.44
N ILE A 37 12.52 -8.57 13.35
CA ILE A 37 13.35 -9.80 13.32
C ILE A 37 12.46 -11.06 13.29
N SER A 38 11.26 -11.00 13.89
CA SER A 38 10.25 -12.06 13.88
C SER A 38 9.40 -12.09 12.58
N GLY A 39 9.67 -11.24 11.59
CA GLY A 39 8.94 -11.16 10.33
C GLY A 39 7.61 -10.40 10.35
N LYS A 40 7.21 -9.83 11.49
CA LYS A 40 5.96 -9.05 11.60
C LYS A 40 6.14 -7.68 10.93
N ILE A 41 5.18 -7.27 10.11
CA ILE A 41 5.21 -5.96 9.43
C ILE A 41 5.17 -4.84 10.47
N ARG A 42 6.16 -3.94 10.42
CA ARG A 42 6.25 -2.77 11.30
C ARG A 42 5.44 -1.62 10.72
N ARG A 43 4.14 -1.63 11.00
CA ARG A 43 3.21 -0.58 10.56
C ARG A 43 3.57 0.83 11.06
N VAL A 44 4.25 0.94 12.21
CA VAL A 44 4.71 2.23 12.76
C VAL A 44 5.68 2.90 11.80
N GLU A 45 6.71 2.18 11.33
CA GLU A 45 7.68 2.73 10.37
C GLU A 45 7.02 3.11 9.04
N ILE A 46 6.05 2.33 8.57
CA ILE A 46 5.30 2.65 7.34
C ILE A 46 4.58 4.00 7.51
N ARG A 47 3.92 4.22 8.66
CA ARG A 47 3.25 5.49 8.97
C ARG A 47 4.23 6.64 9.12
N GLU A 48 5.39 6.42 9.73
CA GLU A 48 6.42 7.46 9.85
C GLU A 48 7.01 7.85 8.50
N LYS A 49 7.24 6.89 7.60
CA LYS A 49 7.69 7.15 6.23
C LYS A 49 6.65 7.96 5.44
N ASP A 50 5.37 7.63 5.59
CA ASP A 50 4.27 8.37 4.96
C ASP A 50 4.19 9.82 5.47
N ASN A 51 4.27 10.01 6.79
CA ASN A 51 4.30 11.34 7.41
C ASN A 51 5.51 12.19 6.99
N LYS A 52 6.69 11.58 6.78
CA LYS A 52 7.90 12.30 6.33
C LYS A 52 7.89 12.66 4.85
N LYS A 53 7.10 11.96 4.02
CA LYS A 53 6.95 12.26 2.59
C LYS A 53 6.01 13.44 2.32
N LYS A 54 5.21 13.83 3.31
CA LYS A 54 4.24 14.94 3.25
C LYS A 54 4.89 16.26 3.65
#